data_AF-A0A0Q2V121-F1
#
_entry.id   AF-A0A0Q2V121-F1
#
_cell.length_a   1.000
_cell.length_b   1.000
_cell.length_c   1.000
_cell.angle_alpha   90.00
_cell.angle_beta   90.00
_cell.angle_gamma   90.00
#
_symmetry.space_group_name_H-M   'P 1'
#
loop_
_entity.id
_entity.type
_entity.pdbx_description
1 polymer ?
#
loop_
_entity_poly.entity_id
_entity_poly.type
_entity_poly.pdbx_seq_one_letter_code
_entity_poly.pdbx_strand_id
1 'polypeptide(L)'
;MRHSAYDAMMRVTEAIYQADQAEMAQLARTERAIRQQLHCLATDQARLHDRAATPPDAAFLSGSDALWQTWIATRQADLNGELARTLVRKAAQIEKLRGSFGRRTAIETLHVQAKAQHKKDRMRRTDW
;
A
#
# COMPACT_ATOMS: atom_id res chain seq x y z
N MET A 1 28.48 -21.79 -15.57
CA MET A 1 27.91 -21.76 -14.20
C MET A 1 27.49 -20.36 -13.74
N ARG A 2 28.35 -19.34 -13.68
CA ARG A 2 27.97 -17.99 -13.16
C ARG A 2 26.76 -17.33 -13.85
N HIS A 3 26.66 -17.43 -15.17
CA HIS A 3 25.52 -16.87 -15.92
C HIS A 3 24.15 -17.42 -15.47
N SER A 4 24.05 -18.73 -15.26
CA SER A 4 22.81 -19.38 -14.82
C SER A 4 22.43 -19.00 -13.38
N ALA A 5 23.42 -18.69 -12.53
CA ALA A 5 23.17 -18.20 -11.18
C ALA A 5 22.58 -16.78 -11.18
N TYR A 6 23.07 -15.89 -12.04
CA TYR A 6 22.51 -14.54 -12.19
C TYR A 6 21.09 -14.56 -12.75
N ASP A 7 20.79 -15.44 -13.72
CA ASP A 7 19.42 -15.62 -14.22
C ASP A 7 18.45 -16.09 -13.12
N ALA A 8 18.89 -17.02 -12.26
CA ALA A 8 18.10 -17.48 -11.13
C ALA A 8 17.87 -16.35 -10.10
N MET A 9 18.92 -15.61 -9.75
CA MET A 9 18.81 -14.45 -8.84
C MET A 9 17.89 -13.37 -9.39
N MET A 10 17.98 -13.05 -10.69
CA MET A 10 17.08 -12.10 -11.36
C MET A 10 15.62 -12.48 -11.18
N ARG A 11 15.27 -13.75 -11.46
CA ARG A 11 13.88 -14.22 -11.30
C ARG A 11 13.40 -14.11 -9.85
N VAL A 12 14.24 -14.48 -8.89
CA VAL A 12 13.88 -14.41 -7.47
C VAL A 12 13.68 -12.97 -7.03
N THR A 13 14.57 -12.04 -7.38
CA THR A 13 14.42 -10.64 -6.97
C THR A 13 13.30 -9.90 -7.69
N GLU A 14 13.00 -10.27 -8.94
CA GLU A 14 11.83 -9.78 -9.64
C GLU A 14 10.55 -10.26 -8.94
N ALA A 15 10.46 -11.55 -8.59
CA ALA A 15 9.31 -12.08 -7.88
C ALA A 15 9.09 -11.42 -6.50
N ILE A 16 10.16 -11.19 -5.74
CA ILE A 16 10.10 -10.46 -4.46
C ILE A 16 9.61 -9.03 -4.68
N TYR A 17 10.16 -8.31 -5.66
CA TYR A 17 9.74 -6.95 -5.96
C TYR A 17 8.27 -6.87 -6.36
N GLN A 18 7.78 -7.81 -7.18
CA GLN A 18 6.37 -7.89 -7.56
C GLN A 18 5.46 -8.19 -6.37
N ALA A 19 5.90 -9.07 -5.45
CA ALA A 19 5.17 -9.34 -4.21
C ALA A 19 5.06 -8.09 -3.35
N ASP A 20 6.17 -7.34 -3.19
CA ASP A 20 6.18 -6.09 -2.42
C ASP A 20 5.28 -5.02 -3.04
N GLN A 21 5.22 -4.93 -4.38
CA GLN A 21 4.30 -4.05 -5.10
C GLN A 21 2.84 -4.43 -4.86
N ALA A 22 2.53 -5.73 -4.90
CA ALA A 22 1.17 -6.22 -4.68
C ALA A 22 0.70 -5.90 -3.25
N GLU A 23 1.55 -6.09 -2.25
CA GLU A 23 1.27 -5.72 -0.85
C GLU A 23 1.05 -4.21 -0.72
N MET A 24 1.90 -3.38 -1.34
CA MET A 24 1.74 -1.93 -1.35
C MET A 24 0.41 -1.49 -1.99
N ALA A 25 0.03 -2.11 -3.11
CA ALA A 25 -1.24 -1.85 -3.78
C ALA A 25 -2.44 -2.24 -2.89
N GLN A 26 -2.33 -3.34 -2.15
CA GLN A 26 -3.36 -3.74 -1.19
C GLN A 26 -3.51 -2.73 -0.06
N LEU A 27 -2.41 -2.27 0.53
CA LEU A 27 -2.43 -1.24 1.58
C LEU A 27 -3.04 0.08 1.07
N ALA A 28 -2.75 0.47 -0.17
CA ALA A 28 -3.34 1.66 -0.79
C ALA A 28 -4.86 1.52 -1.02
N ARG A 29 -5.34 0.32 -1.39
CA ARG A 29 -6.79 0.05 -1.49
C ARG A 29 -7.46 0.13 -0.13
N THR A 30 -6.88 -0.48 0.90
CA THR A 30 -7.40 -0.43 2.27
C THR A 30 -7.48 1.01 2.79
N GLU A 31 -6.43 1.81 2.61
CA GLU A 31 -6.42 3.23 2.99
C GLU A 31 -7.56 4.00 2.30
N ARG A 32 -7.72 3.80 0.99
CA ARG A 32 -8.78 4.48 0.22
C ARG A 32 -10.17 4.09 0.72
N ALA A 33 -10.39 2.82 1.01
CA ALA A 33 -11.66 2.32 1.54
C ALA A 33 -11.99 2.95 2.91
N ILE A 34 -11.02 3.01 3.83
CA ILE A 34 -11.23 3.63 5.15
C ILE A 34 -11.53 5.13 5.02
N ARG A 35 -10.80 5.84 4.16
CA ARG A 35 -11.06 7.27 3.89
C ARG A 35 -12.44 7.50 3.29
N GLN A 36 -12.90 6.61 2.40
CA GLN A 36 -14.25 6.68 1.85
C GLN A 36 -15.31 6.46 2.93
N GLN A 37 -15.11 5.50 3.84
CA GLN A 37 -16.01 5.27 4.97
C GLN A 37 -16.09 6.48 5.89
N LEU A 38 -14.95 7.10 6.22
CA LEU A 38 -14.90 8.35 6.98
C LEU A 38 -15.65 9.49 6.27
N HIS A 39 -15.51 9.61 4.94
CA HIS A 39 -16.21 10.62 4.16
C HIS A 39 -17.73 10.39 4.13
N CYS A 40 -18.19 9.15 3.97
CA CYS A 40 -19.59 8.79 4.05
C CYS A 40 -20.16 9.11 5.43
N LEU A 41 -19.46 8.72 6.51
CA LEU A 41 -19.86 9.00 7.88
C LEU A 41 -20.02 10.51 8.14
N ALA A 42 -19.06 11.32 7.66
CA ALA A 42 -19.13 12.78 7.79
C ALA A 42 -20.30 13.40 6.99
N THR A 43 -20.60 12.85 5.81
CA THR A 43 -21.71 13.31 4.97
C THR A 43 -23.06 12.98 5.59
N ASP A 44 -23.20 11.77 6.15
CA ASP A 44 -24.41 11.36 6.87
C ASP A 44 -24.62 12.21 8.12
N GLN A 45 -23.54 12.54 8.84
CA GLN A 45 -23.59 13.43 9.99
C GLN A 45 -24.08 14.84 9.62
N ALA A 46 -23.52 15.43 8.55
CA ALA A 46 -23.92 16.75 8.07
C ALA A 46 -25.40 16.78 7.65
N ARG A 47 -25.86 15.76 6.91
CA ARG A 47 -27.26 15.66 6.46
C ARG A 47 -28.25 15.61 7.63
N LEU A 48 -27.90 14.92 8.71
CA LEU A 48 -28.77 14.83 9.88
C LEU A 48 -28.79 16.13 10.68
N HIS A 49 -27.65 16.82 10.79
CA HIS A 49 -27.58 18.15 11.37
C HIS A 49 -28.45 19.17 10.59
N ASP A 50 -28.40 19.15 9.25
CA ASP A 50 -29.23 20.03 8.41
C ASP A 50 -30.74 19.76 8.59
N ARG A 51 -31.14 18.51 8.78
CA ARG A 51 -32.55 18.14 9.06
C ARG A 51 -33.00 18.61 10.44
N ALA A 52 -32.13 18.57 11.44
CA ALA A 52 -32.43 19.02 12.80
C ALA A 52 -32.61 20.55 12.92
N ALA A 53 -32.19 21.34 11.91
CA ALA A 53 -32.42 22.79 11.85
C ALA A 53 -33.88 23.18 11.46
N THR A 54 -34.72 22.19 11.13
CA THR A 54 -36.18 22.32 10.85
C THR A 54 -36.94 22.01 12.16
N PRO A 55 -38.12 22.62 12.47
CA PRO A 55 -38.79 22.52 13.79
C PRO A 55 -38.90 21.09 14.33
N PRO A 56 -38.90 20.93 15.68
CA PRO A 56 -38.35 19.76 16.34
C PRO A 56 -39.08 18.48 15.96
N ASP A 57 -38.34 17.60 15.28
CA ASP A 57 -38.76 16.23 15.01
C ASP A 57 -38.82 15.44 16.34
N ALA A 58 -39.80 14.54 16.46
CA ALA A 58 -40.05 13.75 17.67
C ALA A 58 -38.82 12.93 18.12
N ALA A 59 -37.90 12.63 17.19
CA ALA A 59 -36.62 11.97 17.47
C ALA A 59 -35.69 12.82 18.36
N PHE A 60 -35.65 14.15 18.17
CA PHE A 60 -34.80 15.06 18.96
C PHE A 60 -35.26 15.14 20.43
N LEU A 61 -36.58 15.00 20.66
CA LEU A 61 -37.19 15.01 21.98
C LEU A 61 -37.01 13.68 22.75
N SER A 62 -36.59 12.60 22.07
CA SER A 62 -36.53 11.23 22.63
C SER A 62 -35.15 10.78 23.13
N GLY A 63 -34.09 11.58 22.96
CA GLY A 63 -32.72 11.21 23.36
C GLY A 63 -32.00 10.23 22.41
N SER A 64 -32.65 9.80 21.32
CA SER A 64 -32.08 8.92 20.29
C SER A 64 -30.88 9.56 19.56
N ASP A 65 -30.83 10.90 19.51
CA ASP A 65 -29.71 11.66 18.92
C ASP A 65 -28.39 11.47 19.70
N ALA A 66 -28.41 11.41 21.03
CA ALA A 66 -27.20 11.25 21.84
C ALA A 66 -26.55 9.86 21.65
N LEU A 67 -27.35 8.81 21.54
CA LEU A 67 -26.87 7.45 21.26
C LEU A 67 -26.26 7.37 19.86
N TRP A 68 -26.89 7.99 18.86
CA TRP A 68 -26.37 8.04 17.50
C TRP A 68 -25.08 8.86 17.40
N GLN A 69 -24.98 10.01 18.08
CA GLN A 69 -23.75 10.80 18.16
C GLN A 69 -22.60 10.02 18.81
N THR A 70 -22.89 9.29 19.89
CA THR A 70 -21.91 8.42 20.56
C THR A 70 -21.44 7.30 19.62
N TRP A 71 -22.36 6.71 18.85
CA TRP A 71 -22.03 5.71 17.84
C TRP A 71 -21.13 6.27 16.73
N ILE A 72 -21.43 7.46 16.20
CA ILE A 72 -20.54 8.12 15.21
C ILE A 72 -19.16 8.35 15.79
N ALA A 73 -19.06 8.93 16.99
CA ALA A 73 -17.78 9.25 17.61
C ALA A 73 -16.93 7.98 17.80
N THR A 74 -17.55 6.90 18.29
CA THR A 74 -16.90 5.60 18.44
C THR A 74 -16.46 5.06 17.09
N ARG A 75 -17.35 5.07 16.09
CA ARG A 75 -17.05 4.56 14.75
C ARG A 75 -15.93 5.34 14.05
N GLN A 76 -15.91 6.65 14.22
CA GLN A 76 -14.87 7.53 13.69
C GLN A 76 -13.53 7.25 14.37
N ALA A 77 -13.51 7.05 15.69
CA ALA A 77 -12.31 6.69 16.42
C ALA A 77 -11.73 5.34 15.94
N ASP A 78 -12.59 4.34 15.73
CA ASP A 78 -12.18 3.03 15.20
C ASP A 78 -11.55 3.15 13.80
N LEU A 79 -12.23 3.86 12.89
CA LEU A 79 -11.75 4.08 11.52
C LEU A 79 -10.43 4.87 11.50
N ASN A 80 -10.28 5.87 12.35
CA ASN A 80 -9.02 6.61 12.49
C ASN A 80 -7.89 5.72 13.02
N GLY A 81 -8.19 4.83 13.98
CA GLY A 81 -7.25 3.84 14.46
C GLY A 81 -6.82 2.85 13.38
N GLU A 82 -7.76 2.35 12.57
CA GLU A 82 -7.47 1.51 11.41
C GLU A 82 -6.63 2.23 10.36
N LEU A 83 -6.95 3.50 10.08
CA LEU A 83 -6.20 4.34 9.16
C LEU A 83 -4.76 4.52 9.64
N ALA A 84 -4.56 4.87 10.91
CA ALA A 84 -3.24 5.05 11.49
C ALA A 84 -2.40 3.77 11.38
N ARG A 85 -2.96 2.60 11.74
CA ARG A 85 -2.28 1.30 11.57
C ARG A 85 -1.93 1.03 10.11
N THR A 86 -2.83 1.32 9.18
CA THR A 86 -2.60 1.14 7.74
C THR A 86 -1.47 2.04 7.23
N LEU A 87 -1.43 3.30 7.67
CA LEU A 87 -0.38 4.25 7.30
C LEU A 87 0.99 3.82 7.83
N VAL A 88 1.06 3.33 9.07
CA VAL A 88 2.31 2.77 9.64
C VAL A 88 2.80 1.58 8.81
N ARG A 89 1.91 0.64 8.46
CA ARG A 89 2.27 -0.51 7.61
C ARG A 89 2.72 -0.06 6.22
N LYS A 90 2.06 0.95 5.64
CA LYS A 90 2.42 1.53 4.35
C LYS A 90 3.80 2.19 4.36
N ALA A 91 4.13 2.92 5.42
CA ALA A 91 5.46 3.50 5.60
C ALA A 91 6.55 2.40 5.63
N ALA A 92 6.33 1.33 6.41
CA ALA A 92 7.24 0.19 6.44
C ALA A 92 7.35 -0.52 5.07
N GLN A 93 6.23 -0.65 4.35
CA GLN A 93 6.22 -1.29 3.04
C GLN A 93 6.96 -0.48 1.97
N ILE A 94 6.92 0.86 2.05
CA ILE A 94 7.69 1.73 1.15
C ILE A 94 9.19 1.44 1.29
N GLU A 95 9.69 1.29 2.51
CA GLU A 95 11.12 0.98 2.73
C GLU A 95 11.49 -0.41 2.21
N LYS A 96 10.62 -1.42 2.39
CA LYS A 96 10.82 -2.75 1.80
C LYS A 96 10.87 -2.70 0.28
N LEU A 97 9.91 -1.99 -0.33
CA LEU A 97 9.81 -1.86 -1.78
C LEU A 97 11.04 -1.14 -2.38
N ARG A 98 11.55 -0.11 -1.69
CA ARG A 98 12.82 0.56 -2.05
C ARG A 98 13.99 -0.44 -2.01
N GLY A 99 14.05 -1.26 -0.96
CA GLY A 99 15.08 -2.28 -0.81
C GLY A 99 15.03 -3.36 -1.89
N SER A 100 13.86 -3.92 -2.18
CA SER A 100 13.71 -4.95 -3.22
C SER A 100 13.95 -4.39 -4.62
N PHE A 101 13.50 -3.16 -4.90
CA PHE A 101 13.84 -2.45 -6.13
C PHE A 101 15.35 -2.28 -6.30
N GLY A 102 16.04 -1.80 -5.26
CA GLY A 102 17.49 -1.62 -5.29
C GLY A 102 18.25 -2.93 -5.56
N ARG A 103 17.87 -4.02 -4.88
CA ARG A 103 18.46 -5.35 -5.10
C ARG A 103 18.24 -5.85 -6.52
N ARG A 104 17.02 -5.72 -7.04
CA ARG A 104 16.66 -6.10 -8.41
C ARG A 104 17.52 -5.36 -9.44
N THR A 105 17.64 -4.04 -9.30
CA THR A 105 18.47 -3.19 -10.18
C THR A 105 19.96 -3.54 -10.09
N ALA A 106 20.47 -3.84 -8.89
CA ALA A 106 21.85 -4.26 -8.71
C ALA A 106 22.16 -5.59 -9.42
N ILE A 107 21.28 -6.59 -9.27
CA ILE A 107 21.46 -7.89 -9.93
C ILE A 107 21.32 -7.77 -11.44
N GLU A 108 20.40 -6.93 -11.93
CA GLU A 108 20.26 -6.64 -13.36
C GLU A 108 21.57 -6.08 -13.94
N THR A 109 22.16 -5.11 -13.24
CA THR A 109 23.44 -4.51 -13.62
C THR A 109 24.57 -5.54 -13.64
N LEU A 110 24.67 -6.38 -12.59
CA LEU A 110 25.68 -7.44 -12.51
C LEU A 110 25.49 -8.50 -13.60
N HIS A 111 24.25 -8.83 -13.95
CA HIS A 111 23.95 -9.78 -15.01
C HIS A 111 24.40 -9.27 -16.38
N VAL A 112 24.13 -8.00 -16.69
CA VAL A 112 24.60 -7.35 -17.92
C VAL A 112 26.12 -7.34 -18.01
N GLN A 113 26.80 -7.00 -16.91
CA GLN A 113 28.26 -7.01 -16.83
C GLN A 113 28.83 -8.42 -17.03
N ALA A 114 28.26 -9.44 -16.37
CA ALA A 114 28.67 -10.82 -16.52
C ALA A 114 28.48 -11.34 -17.96
N LYS A 115 27.38 -10.96 -18.62
CA LYS A 115 27.12 -11.25 -20.03
C LYS A 115 28.17 -10.63 -20.95
N ALA A 116 28.49 -9.36 -20.74
CA ALA A 116 29.50 -8.65 -21.53
C ALA A 116 30.89 -9.29 -21.36
N GLN A 117 31.28 -9.65 -20.14
CA GLN A 117 32.56 -10.30 -19.87
C GLN A 117 32.65 -11.68 -20.55
N HIS A 118 31.61 -12.50 -20.41
CA HIS A 118 31.56 -13.81 -21.09
C HIS A 118 31.67 -13.69 -22.61
N LYS A 119 31.09 -12.65 -23.23
CA LYS A 119 31.21 -12.40 -24.66
C LYS A 119 32.66 -12.07 -25.04
N LYS A 120 33.33 -11.19 -24.29
CA LYS A 120 34.75 -10.82 -24.50
C LYS A 120 35.68 -12.04 -24.35
N ASP A 121 35.46 -12.86 -23.32
CA ASP A 121 36.28 -14.05 -23.08
C ASP A 121 36.14 -15.10 -24.19
N ARG A 122 34.94 -15.22 -24.79
CA ARG A 122 34.73 -16.10 -25.96
C ARG A 122 35.44 -15.58 -27.20
N MET A 123 35.33 -14.28 -27.50
CA MET A 123 35.99 -13.66 -28.65
C MET A 123 37.51 -13.83 -28.59
N ARG A 124 38.11 -13.63 -27.42
CA ARG A 124 39.56 -13.83 -27.21
C ARG A 124 40.04 -15.27 -27.42
N ARG A 125 39.16 -16.27 -27.23
CA ARG A 125 39.47 -17.69 -27.43
C ARG A 125 39.37 -18.13 -28.89
N THR A 126 38.62 -17.41 -29.72
CA THR A 126 38.47 -17.69 -31.14
C THR A 126 39.51 -16.96 -32.02
N ASP A 127 40.26 -16.01 -31.46
CA ASP A 127 41.32 -15.26 -32.15
C ASP A 127 42.74 -15.91 -32.02
N TRP A 128 42.81 -17.16 -31.56
CA TRP A 128 44.00 -18.03 -31.54
C TRP A 128 43.73 -19.30 -32.34
#